data_AF-A0A5U9QXV6-F1
#
_entry.id   AF-A0A5U9QXV6-F1
#
_cell.length_a   1.000
_cell.length_b   1.000
_cell.length_c   1.000
_cell.angle_alpha   90.00
_cell.angle_beta   90.00
_cell.angle_gamma   90.00
#
_symmetry.space_group_name_H-M   'P 1'
#
loop_
_entity.id
_entity.type
_entity.pdbx_description
1 polymer ?
#
loop_
_entity_poly.entity_id
_entity_poly.type
_entity_poly.pdbx_seq_one_letter_code
_entity_poly.pdbx_strand_id
1 'polypeptide(L)'
;MDKELLQSTVSKVLDEMRQWPIPLGVSNRHIHLSAQDYERLFPGHPISEKKALLQPGQYAAEQTVTLVGPKGQLKNVRLLGPLRSVSQVE
;
A
#
# COMPACT_ATOMS: atom_id res chain seq x y z
N MET A 1 -24.57 16.21 36.82
CA MET A 1 -23.63 16.58 35.74
C MET A 1 -24.44 17.34 34.71
N ASP A 2 -24.03 18.57 34.41
CA ASP A 2 -24.77 19.45 33.52
C ASP A 2 -24.72 18.92 32.07
N LYS A 3 -25.89 18.60 31.50
CA LYS A 3 -25.99 17.96 30.18
C LYS A 3 -25.52 18.89 29.07
N GLU A 4 -25.70 20.20 29.22
CA GLU A 4 -25.26 21.19 28.23
C GLU A 4 -23.73 21.29 28.20
N LEU A 5 -23.10 21.27 29.38
CA LEU A 5 -21.64 21.25 29.50
C LEU A 5 -21.05 19.96 28.90
N LEU A 6 -21.70 18.81 29.12
CA LEU A 6 -21.27 17.54 28.53
C LEU A 6 -21.36 17.58 27.00
N GLN A 7 -22.50 18.01 26.46
CA GLN A 7 -22.71 18.07 25.00
C GLN A 7 -21.72 19.01 24.31
N SER A 8 -21.52 20.21 24.87
CA SER A 8 -20.57 21.18 24.32
C SER A 8 -19.12 20.69 24.38
N THR A 9 -18.74 20.00 25.46
CA THR A 9 -17.41 19.39 25.59
C THR A 9 -17.19 18.28 24.57
N VAL A 10 -18.16 17.37 24.42
CA VAL A 10 -18.08 16.28 23.43
C VAL A 10 -17.99 16.84 22.00
N SER A 11 -18.77 17.88 21.67
CA SER A 11 -18.73 18.48 20.34
C SER A 11 -17.34 19.09 20.04
N LYS A 12 -16.75 19.80 21.00
CA LYS A 12 -15.39 20.38 20.84
C LYS A 12 -14.34 19.30 20.58
N VAL A 13 -14.38 18.21 21.34
CA VAL A 13 -13.44 17.09 21.16
C VAL A 13 -13.61 16.47 19.77
N LEU A 14 -14.83 16.25 19.32
CA LEU A 14 -15.09 15.70 17.98
C LEU A 14 -14.61 16.66 16.87
N ASP A 15 -14.80 17.96 17.04
CA ASP A 15 -14.35 18.95 16.06
C ASP A 15 -12.82 19.07 16.01
N GLU A 16 -12.14 19.00 17.14
CA GLU A 16 -10.67 18.92 17.21
C GLU A 16 -10.14 17.65 16.52
N MET A 17 -10.79 16.50 16.76
CA MET A 17 -10.43 15.24 16.10
C MET A 17 -10.62 15.30 14.57
N ARG A 18 -11.62 16.04 14.07
CA ARG A 18 -11.86 16.21 12.63
C ARG A 18 -10.80 17.06 11.93
N GLN A 19 -10.07 17.91 12.67
CA GLN A 19 -9.00 18.74 12.09
C GLN A 19 -7.77 17.93 11.66
N TRP A 20 -7.63 16.69 12.13
CA TRP A 20 -6.49 15.82 11.84
C TRP A 20 -6.96 14.57 11.07
N PRO A 21 -7.32 14.71 9.78
CA PRO A 21 -7.77 13.58 9.00
C PRO A 21 -6.64 12.56 8.82
N ILE A 22 -6.94 11.30 9.09
CA ILE A 22 -6.03 10.19 8.82
C ILE A 22 -6.11 9.88 7.31
N PRO A 23 -5.00 9.96 6.57
CA PRO A 23 -5.02 9.66 5.14
C PRO A 23 -5.37 8.18 4.91
N LEU A 24 -6.33 7.93 4.03
CA LEU A 24 -6.74 6.59 3.65
C LEU A 24 -6.01 6.16 2.38
N GLY A 25 -5.29 5.04 2.46
CA GLY A 25 -4.70 4.36 1.30
C GLY A 25 -5.49 3.11 0.96
N VAL A 26 -5.84 2.94 -0.32
CA VAL A 26 -6.48 1.72 -0.82
C VAL A 26 -5.47 0.94 -1.65
N SER A 27 -5.19 -0.29 -1.22
CA SER A 27 -4.29 -1.20 -1.92
C SER A 27 -5.10 -2.18 -2.77
N ASN A 28 -4.87 -2.19 -4.07
CA ASN A 28 -5.30 -3.30 -4.92
C ASN A 28 -4.28 -4.46 -4.80
N ARG A 29 -4.58 -5.60 -5.43
CA ARG A 29 -3.66 -6.75 -5.49
C ARG A 29 -2.26 -6.32 -5.96
N HIS A 30 -1.24 -6.74 -5.22
CA HIS A 30 0.14 -6.36 -5.49
C HIS A 30 1.11 -7.40 -4.93
N ILE A 31 2.38 -7.25 -5.30
CA ILE A 31 3.46 -8.07 -4.77
C ILE A 31 4.59 -7.21 -4.26
N HIS A 32 5.30 -7.73 -3.26
CA HIS A 32 6.63 -7.32 -2.87
C HIS A 32 7.58 -8.47 -3.21
N LEU A 33 8.77 -8.19 -3.72
CA LEU A 33 9.71 -9.23 -4.12
C LEU A 33 11.02 -9.16 -3.33
N SER A 34 11.60 -10.33 -3.10
CA SER A 34 13.00 -10.47 -2.75
C SER A 34 13.90 -10.16 -3.95
N ALA A 35 15.16 -9.80 -3.70
CA ALA A 35 16.14 -9.61 -4.79
C ALA A 35 16.33 -10.87 -5.64
N GLN A 36 16.32 -12.04 -5.01
CA GLN A 36 16.45 -13.33 -5.71
C GLN A 36 15.27 -13.58 -6.66
N ASP A 37 14.05 -13.33 -6.21
CA ASP A 37 12.86 -13.56 -7.03
C ASP A 37 12.67 -12.48 -8.09
N TYR A 38 13.06 -11.24 -7.80
CA TYR A 38 13.08 -10.18 -8.79
C TYR A 38 14.02 -10.53 -9.94
N GLU A 39 15.25 -10.97 -9.66
CA GLU A 39 16.21 -11.34 -10.71
C GLU A 39 15.71 -12.55 -11.54
N ARG A 40 15.00 -13.49 -10.93
CA ARG A 40 14.39 -14.62 -11.66
C ARG A 40 13.26 -14.17 -12.59
N LEU A 41 12.45 -13.22 -12.17
CA LEU A 41 11.27 -12.77 -12.91
C LEU A 41 11.61 -11.70 -13.96
N PHE A 42 12.61 -10.86 -13.68
CA PHE A 42 13.01 -9.71 -14.49
C PHE A 42 14.54 -9.66 -14.68
N PRO A 43 15.17 -10.72 -15.22
CA PRO A 43 16.63 -10.83 -15.26
C PRO A 43 17.27 -9.69 -16.04
N GLY A 44 18.26 -9.02 -15.43
CA GLY A 44 18.97 -7.88 -16.02
C GLY A 44 18.13 -6.61 -16.23
N HIS A 45 16.89 -6.54 -15.75
CA HIS A 45 16.03 -5.37 -15.91
C HIS A 45 15.96 -4.55 -14.62
N PRO A 46 16.39 -3.27 -14.61
CA PRO A 46 16.29 -2.45 -13.40
C PRO A 46 14.82 -2.17 -13.05
N ILE A 47 14.55 -1.99 -11.75
CA ILE A 47 13.23 -1.54 -11.29
C ILE A 47 13.00 -0.13 -11.79
N SER A 48 11.84 0.12 -12.39
CA SER A 48 11.46 1.44 -12.87
C SER A 48 10.29 1.94 -12.01
N GLU A 49 10.45 3.10 -11.38
CA GLU A 49 9.40 3.70 -10.56
C GLU A 49 8.30 4.28 -11.46
N LYS A 50 7.06 3.85 -11.23
CA LYS A 50 5.87 4.41 -11.89
C LYS A 50 5.30 5.57 -11.10
N LYS A 51 5.14 5.39 -9.79
CA LYS A 51 4.45 6.35 -8.92
C LYS A 51 4.87 6.14 -7.46
N ALA A 52 5.27 7.22 -6.79
CA ALA A 52 5.48 7.22 -5.34
C ALA A 52 4.18 6.97 -4.57
N LEU A 53 4.27 6.21 -3.48
CA LEU A 53 3.19 5.99 -2.52
C LEU A 53 3.26 7.01 -1.38
N LEU A 54 2.24 7.02 -0.51
CA LEU A 54 2.19 7.92 0.65
C LEU A 54 3.25 7.57 1.70
N GLN A 55 3.61 6.29 1.79
CA GLN A 55 4.65 5.81 2.69
C GLN A 55 6.02 6.22 2.14
N PRO A 56 6.85 6.92 2.93
CA PRO A 56 8.16 7.39 2.46
C PRO A 56 9.02 6.28 1.86
N GLY A 57 9.56 6.54 0.68
CA GLY A 57 10.42 5.60 -0.06
C GLY A 57 9.71 4.41 -0.70
N GLN A 58 8.40 4.25 -0.50
CA GLN A 58 7.63 3.20 -1.18
C GLN A 58 7.09 3.70 -2.51
N TYR A 59 7.06 2.83 -3.52
CA TYR A 59 6.57 3.18 -4.86
C TYR A 59 5.89 1.99 -5.53
N ALA A 60 4.98 2.28 -6.46
CA ALA A 60 4.54 1.32 -7.45
C ALA A 60 5.56 1.31 -8.61
N ALA A 61 6.04 0.14 -8.99
CA ALA A 61 6.98 -0.02 -10.11
C ALA A 61 6.24 -0.20 -11.44
N GLU A 62 6.87 0.00 -12.60
CA GLU A 62 6.26 -0.29 -13.91
C GLU A 62 6.06 -1.79 -14.15
N GLN A 63 6.87 -2.62 -13.49
CA GLN A 63 6.78 -4.07 -13.52
C GLN A 63 5.45 -4.58 -12.96
N THR A 64 4.89 -5.58 -13.64
CA THR A 64 3.76 -6.36 -13.17
C THR A 64 4.01 -7.84 -13.40
N VAL A 65 3.31 -8.69 -12.64
CA VAL A 65 3.32 -10.14 -12.83
C VAL A 65 1.92 -10.66 -13.11
N THR A 66 1.87 -11.91 -13.56
CA THR A 66 0.64 -12.72 -13.54
C THR A 66 0.77 -13.75 -12.43
N LEU A 67 -0.16 -13.73 -11.46
CA LEU A 67 -0.25 -14.78 -10.44
C LEU A 67 -1.11 -15.91 -10.98
N VAL A 68 -0.56 -17.13 -10.99
CA VAL A 68 -1.27 -18.33 -11.46
C VAL A 68 -1.49 -19.26 -10.27
N GLY A 69 -2.73 -19.70 -10.08
CA GLY A 69 -3.11 -20.66 -9.07
C GLY A 69 -4.04 -21.74 -9.63
N PRO A 70 -4.46 -22.71 -8.80
CA PRO A 70 -5.25 -23.86 -9.27
C PRO A 70 -6.60 -23.49 -9.93
N LYS A 71 -7.14 -22.32 -9.61
CA LYS A 71 -8.46 -21.86 -10.08
C LYS A 71 -8.40 -20.81 -11.20
N GLY A 72 -7.21 -20.44 -11.67
CA GLY A 72 -7.04 -19.45 -12.72
C GLY A 72 -5.88 -18.50 -12.46
N GLN A 73 -5.96 -17.30 -13.04
CA GLN A 73 -4.86 -16.35 -13.04
C GLN A 73 -5.32 -14.91 -12.81
N LEU A 74 -4.48 -14.13 -12.13
CA LEU A 74 -4.63 -12.70 -11.94
C LEU A 74 -3.52 -12.01 -12.71
N LYS A 75 -3.87 -11.33 -13.82
CA LYS A 75 -2.92 -10.55 -14.62
C LYS A 75 -2.71 -9.16 -14.02
N ASN A 76 -1.60 -8.52 -14.42
CA ASN A 76 -1.28 -7.12 -14.11
C ASN A 76 -1.20 -6.83 -12.60
N VAL A 77 -0.70 -7.78 -11.81
CA VAL A 77 -0.46 -7.58 -10.38
C VAL A 77 0.79 -6.74 -10.20
N ARG A 78 0.66 -5.60 -9.52
CA ARG A 78 1.69 -4.55 -9.47
C ARG A 78 2.81 -4.92 -8.51
N LEU A 79 4.07 -4.73 -8.90
CA LEU A 79 5.20 -4.74 -7.97
C LEU A 79 5.23 -3.43 -7.18
N LEU A 80 5.31 -3.53 -5.86
CA LEU A 80 5.67 -2.41 -4.99
C LEU A 80 7.13 -2.53 -4.58
N GLY A 81 7.84 -1.42 -4.67
CA GLY A 81 9.23 -1.28 -4.26
C GLY A 81 9.38 -0.43 -2.99
N PRO A 82 10.57 -0.46 -2.38
CA PRO A 82 11.77 -1.21 -2.81
C PRO A 82 11.64 -2.72 -2.54
N LEU A 83 12.60 -3.48 -3.08
CA LEU A 83 12.69 -4.92 -2.81
C LEU A 83 12.82 -5.18 -1.30
N ARG A 84 12.22 -6.29 -0.86
CA ARG A 84 12.22 -6.73 0.54
C ARG A 84 13.16 -7.92 0.73
N SER A 85 13.33 -8.35 1.97
CA SER A 85 14.05 -9.60 2.28
C SER A 85 13.27 -10.85 1.84
N VAL A 86 11.94 -10.79 1.85
CA VAL A 86 11.04 -11.91 1.55
C VAL A 86 9.95 -11.45 0.60
N SER A 87 9.61 -12.30 -0.37
CA SER A 87 8.52 -12.06 -1.31
C SER A 87 7.16 -12.24 -0.65
N GLN A 88 6.22 -11.34 -0.92
CA GLN A 88 4.88 -11.29 -0.34
C GLN A 88 3.85 -10.96 -1.41
N VAL A 89 2.69 -11.60 -1.35
CA VAL A 89 1.54 -11.37 -2.24
C VAL A 89 0.35 -10.93 -1.40
N GLU A 90 -0.30 -9.84 -1.80
CA GLU A 90 -1.48 -9.24 -1.16
C GLU A 90 -2.54 -8.95 -2.22
#